data_AF-A0A930YSI5-F1
#
_entry.id   AF-A0A930YSI5-F1
#
_cell.length_a   1.000
_cell.length_b   1.000
_cell.length_c   1.000
_cell.angle_alpha   90.00
_cell.angle_beta   90.00
_cell.angle_gamma   90.00
#
_symmetry.space_group_name_H-M   'P 1'
#
loop_
_entity.id
_entity.type
_entity.pdbx_description
1 polymer ?
#
loop_
_entity_poly.entity_id
_entity_poly.type
_entity_poly.pdbx_seq_one_letter_code
_entity_poly.pdbx_strand_id
1 'polypeptide(L)'
;VGNDLVVNNPYDGSLVLNSLYGMNIFYRAKVEVDELPQSVIIRTRLNEVASNPEVQQAVRETGARYVLLLDLENPALLGDQSYYFSGLQITDEIPGFEIVLQEGPYRLYRITAVE
;
A
#
# COMPACT_ATOMS: atom_id res chain seq x y z
N VAL A 1 5.13 -14.56 -14.78
CA VAL A 1 5.75 -13.69 -13.75
C VAL A 1 5.05 -12.34 -13.84
N GLY A 2 4.56 -11.79 -12.72
CA GLY A 2 4.04 -10.41 -12.65
C GLY A 2 2.58 -10.18 -12.23
N ASN A 3 1.87 -11.16 -11.65
CA ASN A 3 0.48 -10.99 -11.16
C ASN A 3 0.39 -10.71 -9.65
N ASP A 4 1.51 -10.45 -9.01
CA ASP A 4 1.56 -10.21 -7.57
C ASP A 4 0.69 -9.02 -7.19
N LEU A 5 0.03 -9.12 -6.05
CA LEU A 5 -0.88 -8.09 -5.57
C LEU A 5 -0.08 -6.91 -5.02
N VAL A 6 -0.39 -5.71 -5.53
CA VAL A 6 0.26 -4.44 -5.19
C VAL A 6 -0.69 -3.59 -4.37
N VAL A 7 -0.33 -3.30 -3.12
CA VAL A 7 -1.05 -2.32 -2.30
C VAL A 7 -0.72 -0.93 -2.84
N ASN A 8 -1.76 -0.14 -3.09
CA ASN A 8 -1.64 1.21 -3.63
C ASN A 8 -2.40 2.21 -2.75
N ASN A 9 -2.22 3.51 -2.97
CA ASN A 9 -3.11 4.51 -2.38
C ASN A 9 -4.10 5.01 -3.44
N PRO A 10 -5.43 4.82 -3.30
CA PRO A 10 -6.37 5.22 -4.34
C PRO A 10 -6.42 6.73 -4.61
N TYR A 11 -5.75 7.55 -3.80
CA TYR A 11 -5.68 9.01 -3.93
C TYR A 11 -4.36 9.54 -4.54
N ASP A 12 -3.39 8.68 -4.83
CA ASP A 12 -2.07 9.09 -5.38
C ASP A 12 -1.99 9.02 -6.92
N GLY A 13 -3.12 8.70 -7.58
CA GLY A 13 -3.19 8.51 -9.03
C GLY A 13 -3.06 7.05 -9.49
N SER A 14 -2.71 6.12 -8.61
CA SER A 14 -2.51 4.69 -8.94
C SER A 14 -3.78 3.93 -9.32
N LEU A 15 -4.99 4.47 -9.09
CA LEU A 15 -6.26 3.82 -9.45
C LEU A 15 -6.33 3.44 -10.94
N VAL A 16 -5.72 4.24 -11.82
CA VAL A 16 -5.79 4.01 -13.27
C VAL A 16 -4.95 2.81 -13.73
N LEU A 17 -4.02 2.33 -12.90
CA LEU A 17 -3.03 1.32 -13.29
C LEU A 17 -3.67 -0.03 -13.62
N ASN A 18 -4.74 -0.39 -12.93
CA ASN A 18 -5.47 -1.62 -13.26
C ASN A 18 -6.14 -1.53 -14.63
N SER A 19 -6.82 -0.42 -14.92
CA SER A 19 -7.58 -0.25 -16.17
C SER A 19 -6.67 -0.03 -17.38
N LEU A 20 -5.56 0.69 -17.21
CA LEU A 20 -4.66 1.03 -18.32
C LEU A 20 -3.59 -0.04 -18.59
N TYR A 21 -3.12 -0.70 -17.53
CA TYR A 21 -1.95 -1.59 -17.61
C TYR A 21 -2.19 -2.99 -17.06
N GLY A 22 -3.41 -3.31 -16.60
CA GLY A 22 -3.74 -4.64 -16.07
C GLY A 22 -3.05 -4.97 -14.75
N MET A 23 -2.47 -3.99 -14.05
CA MET A 23 -1.78 -4.23 -12.78
C MET A 23 -2.76 -4.75 -11.72
N ASN A 24 -2.35 -5.78 -10.97
CA ASN A 24 -3.14 -6.34 -9.89
C ASN A 24 -3.01 -5.47 -8.63
N ILE A 25 -3.78 -4.38 -8.58
CA ILE A 25 -3.78 -3.45 -7.44
C ILE A 25 -4.84 -3.85 -6.40
N PHE A 26 -4.56 -3.52 -5.15
CA PHE A 26 -5.41 -3.82 -3.99
C PHE A 26 -6.65 -2.93 -3.94
N TYR A 27 -6.48 -1.60 -3.96
CA TYR A 27 -7.58 -0.65 -3.95
C TYR A 27 -7.96 -0.26 -5.38
N ARG A 28 -9.11 -0.77 -5.83
CA ARG A 28 -9.68 -0.48 -7.17
C ARG A 28 -10.71 0.65 -7.14
N ALA A 29 -11.07 1.12 -5.96
CA ALA A 29 -11.93 2.27 -5.71
C ALA A 29 -11.43 3.01 -4.45
N LYS A 30 -12.01 4.19 -4.19
CA LYS A 30 -11.82 4.90 -2.91
C LYS A 30 -12.55 4.16 -1.78
N VAL A 31 -12.29 4.54 -0.52
CA VAL A 31 -12.87 3.88 0.67
C VAL A 31 -14.35 3.57 0.50
N GLU A 32 -14.70 2.30 0.68
CA GLU A 32 -16.06 1.78 0.58
C GLU A 32 -16.62 1.47 1.98
N VAL A 33 -17.94 1.45 2.10
CA VAL A 33 -18.63 1.20 3.40
C VAL A 33 -18.48 -0.25 3.86
N ASP A 34 -18.30 -1.20 2.94
CA ASP A 34 -18.25 -2.64 3.18
C ASP A 34 -16.85 -3.23 2.89
N GLU A 35 -15.79 -2.59 3.39
CA GLU A 35 -14.43 -3.10 3.22
C GLU A 35 -14.14 -4.34 4.08
N LEU A 36 -13.29 -5.24 3.58
CA LEU A 36 -12.88 -6.43 4.33
C LEU A 36 -12.00 -6.04 5.54
N PRO A 37 -12.00 -6.79 6.65
CA PRO A 37 -11.21 -6.46 7.84
C PRO A 37 -9.72 -6.22 7.53
N GLN A 38 -9.12 -7.05 6.68
CA GLN A 38 -7.73 -6.91 6.23
C GLN A 38 -7.50 -5.63 5.40
N SER A 39 -8.50 -5.14 4.67
CA SER A 39 -8.44 -3.84 3.99
C SER A 39 -8.28 -2.72 5.02
N VAL A 40 -9.10 -2.72 6.08
CA VAL A 40 -9.01 -1.75 7.17
C VAL A 40 -7.61 -1.78 7.79
N ILE A 41 -7.11 -2.97 8.12
CA ILE A 41 -5.80 -3.17 8.74
C ILE A 41 -4.70 -2.62 7.84
N ILE A 42 -4.73 -2.95 6.55
CA ILE A 42 -3.73 -2.51 5.58
C ILE A 42 -3.74 -0.99 5.44
N ARG A 43 -4.89 -0.35 5.14
CA ARG A 43 -4.91 1.11 4.97
C ARG A 43 -4.56 1.86 6.23
N THR A 44 -4.81 1.32 7.43
CA THR A 44 -4.56 2.05 8.68
C THR A 44 -3.21 1.74 9.34
N ARG A 45 -2.62 0.55 9.13
CA ARG A 45 -1.50 0.04 9.94
C ARG A 45 -0.39 -0.68 9.16
N LEU A 46 -0.38 -0.69 7.82
CA LEU A 46 0.63 -1.43 7.06
C LEU A 46 2.08 -1.05 7.38
N ASN A 47 2.37 0.22 7.71
CA ASN A 47 3.67 0.69 8.16
C ASN A 47 4.16 0.06 9.48
N GLU A 48 3.33 -0.70 10.19
CA GLU A 48 3.70 -1.46 11.39
C GLU A 48 4.09 -2.93 11.08
N VAL A 49 4.14 -3.34 9.81
CA VAL A 49 4.27 -4.76 9.40
C VAL A 49 5.49 -5.47 10.01
N ALA A 50 6.58 -4.76 10.31
CA ALA A 50 7.75 -5.37 10.92
C ALA A 50 7.53 -5.87 12.35
N SER A 51 6.60 -5.28 13.10
CA SER A 51 6.43 -5.53 14.54
C SER A 51 5.01 -5.91 14.95
N ASN A 52 4.02 -5.75 14.08
CA ASN A 52 2.61 -6.04 14.38
C ASN A 52 2.15 -7.37 13.74
N PRO A 53 1.95 -8.45 14.53
CA PRO A 53 1.53 -9.76 13.99
C PRO A 53 0.16 -9.74 13.29
N GLU A 54 -0.75 -8.85 13.71
CA GLU A 54 -2.07 -8.69 13.08
C GLU A 54 -1.93 -8.14 11.66
N VAL A 55 -1.05 -7.15 11.47
CA VAL A 55 -0.72 -6.58 10.16
C VAL A 55 -0.05 -7.62 9.28
N GLN A 56 0.92 -8.36 9.81
CA GLN A 56 1.58 -9.45 9.08
C GLN A 56 0.56 -10.51 8.62
N GLN A 57 -0.41 -10.84 9.46
CA GLN A 57 -1.46 -11.79 9.11
C GLN A 57 -2.36 -11.26 7.99
N ALA A 58 -2.77 -9.99 8.07
CA ALA A 58 -3.56 -9.35 7.01
C ALA A 58 -2.81 -9.33 5.67
N VAL A 59 -1.50 -9.06 5.66
CA VAL A 59 -0.68 -9.13 4.44
C VAL A 59 -0.63 -10.55 3.88
N ARG A 60 -0.43 -11.57 4.74
CA ARG A 60 -0.44 -12.99 4.31
C ARG A 60 -1.78 -13.41 3.71
N GLU A 61 -2.89 -13.02 4.33
CA GLU A 61 -4.25 -13.38 3.89
C GLU A 61 -4.63 -12.72 2.56
N THR A 62 -4.18 -11.50 2.33
CA THR A 62 -4.39 -10.82 1.04
C THR A 62 -3.46 -11.34 -0.05
N GLY A 63 -2.30 -11.88 0.30
CA GLY A 63 -1.25 -12.22 -0.66
C GLY A 63 -0.57 -10.98 -1.25
N ALA A 64 -0.67 -9.83 -0.60
CA ALA A 64 0.04 -8.63 -0.99
C ALA A 64 1.56 -8.86 -0.93
N ARG A 65 2.27 -8.49 -2.00
CA ARG A 65 3.73 -8.65 -2.11
C ARG A 65 4.46 -7.31 -2.22
N TYR A 66 3.79 -6.29 -2.75
CA TYR A 66 4.38 -5.00 -3.03
C TYR A 66 3.51 -3.86 -2.53
N VAL A 67 4.12 -2.70 -2.30
CA VAL A 67 3.46 -1.42 -2.08
C VAL A 67 3.97 -0.42 -3.11
N LEU A 68 3.05 0.21 -3.85
CA LEU A 68 3.35 1.30 -4.79
C LEU A 68 2.80 2.60 -4.24
N LEU A 69 3.66 3.61 -4.10
CA LEU A 69 3.32 4.96 -3.66
C LEU A 69 3.79 5.93 -4.72
N LEU A 70 2.86 6.65 -5.37
CA LEU A 70 3.22 7.51 -6.48
C LEU A 70 3.65 8.91 -6.04
N ASP A 71 2.88 9.59 -5.21
CA ASP A 71 3.17 10.99 -4.87
C ASP A 71 3.05 11.24 -3.37
N LEU A 72 4.10 10.89 -2.61
CA LEU A 72 4.16 11.12 -1.16
C LEU A 72 4.10 12.60 -0.76
N GLU A 73 4.36 13.51 -1.70
CA GLU A 73 4.34 14.96 -1.47
C GLU A 73 2.99 15.59 -1.85
N ASN A 74 2.05 14.79 -2.37
CA ASN A 74 0.73 15.26 -2.76
C ASN A 74 -0.03 15.83 -1.56
N PRO A 75 -0.42 17.12 -1.55
CA PRO A 75 -1.14 17.71 -0.43
C PRO A 75 -2.45 17.00 -0.08
N ALA A 76 -3.10 16.34 -1.05
CA ALA A 76 -4.30 15.54 -0.79
C ALA A 76 -4.00 14.32 0.07
N LEU A 77 -2.81 13.71 -0.08
CA LEU A 77 -2.33 12.60 0.74
C LEU A 77 -1.83 13.05 2.12
N LEU A 78 -1.50 14.33 2.28
CA LEU A 78 -1.07 14.93 3.55
C LEU A 78 -2.22 15.53 4.37
N GLY A 79 -3.40 15.71 3.76
CA GLY A 79 -4.63 16.17 4.43
C GLY A 79 -5.45 15.03 5.03
N ASP A 80 -6.78 15.12 4.97
CA ASP A 80 -7.70 14.12 5.53
C ASP A 80 -7.46 12.69 5.03
N GLN A 81 -6.90 12.53 3.83
CA GLN A 81 -6.63 11.18 3.28
C GLN A 81 -5.48 10.48 4.01
N SER A 82 -4.57 11.23 4.65
CA SER A 82 -3.54 10.65 5.53
C SER A 82 -4.16 9.90 6.70
N TYR A 83 -5.31 10.36 7.21
CA TYR A 83 -6.02 9.71 8.30
C TYR A 83 -6.66 8.40 7.84
N TYR A 84 -7.27 8.38 6.65
CA TYR A 84 -7.90 7.17 6.11
C TYR A 84 -6.89 6.12 5.63
N PHE A 85 -5.70 6.54 5.21
CA PHE A 85 -4.63 5.67 4.70
C PHE A 85 -3.33 5.80 5.50
N SER A 86 -3.42 5.93 6.83
CA SER A 86 -2.27 6.13 7.72
C SER A 86 -1.23 5.02 7.64
N GLY A 87 -1.66 3.80 7.33
CA GLY A 87 -0.79 2.64 7.14
C GLY A 87 0.08 2.73 5.89
N LEU A 88 -0.26 3.60 4.94
CA LEU A 88 0.51 3.83 3.72
C LEU A 88 1.52 4.98 3.86
N GLN A 89 1.67 5.55 5.06
CA GLN A 89 2.76 6.47 5.41
C GLN A 89 4.05 5.67 5.63
N ILE A 90 4.57 5.11 4.54
CA ILE A 90 5.78 4.28 4.53
C ILE A 90 6.95 5.14 4.04
N THR A 91 8.07 5.06 4.77
CA THR A 91 9.33 5.71 4.41
C THR A 91 10.44 4.67 4.27
N ASP A 92 11.57 5.10 3.70
CA ASP A 92 12.72 4.22 3.40
C ASP A 92 13.37 3.64 4.66
N GLU A 93 13.11 4.25 5.84
CA GLU A 93 13.62 3.81 7.13
C GLU A 93 12.70 2.80 7.85
N ILE A 94 11.47 2.60 7.37
CA ILE A 94 10.54 1.67 8.00
C ILE A 94 10.97 0.23 7.71
N PRO A 95 11.27 -0.59 8.74
CA PRO A 95 11.66 -1.98 8.52
C PRO A 95 10.50 -2.80 7.96
N GLY A 96 10.82 -3.95 7.36
CA GLY A 96 9.81 -4.84 6.76
C GLY A 96 9.48 -4.52 5.31
N PHE A 97 10.18 -3.55 4.72
CA PHE A 97 10.11 -3.18 3.32
C PHE A 97 11.50 -3.16 2.69
N GLU A 98 11.59 -3.56 1.42
CA GLU A 98 12.78 -3.42 0.57
C GLU A 98 12.44 -2.51 -0.60
N ILE A 99 13.28 -1.51 -0.89
CA ILE A 99 13.10 -0.62 -2.05
C ILE A 99 13.46 -1.39 -3.32
N VAL A 100 12.47 -1.58 -4.20
CA VAL A 100 12.64 -2.21 -5.52
C VAL A 100 12.90 -1.16 -6.59
N LEU A 101 12.18 -0.04 -6.53
CA LEU A 101 12.34 1.10 -7.42
C LEU A 101 12.10 2.40 -6.66
N GLN A 102 12.94 3.40 -6.93
CA GLN A 102 12.82 4.75 -6.42
C GLN A 102 13.09 5.73 -7.56
N GLU A 103 12.12 6.59 -7.85
CA GLU A 103 12.25 7.65 -8.85
C GLU A 103 11.57 8.91 -8.31
N GLY A 104 12.34 9.91 -7.90
CA GLY A 104 11.77 11.14 -7.31
C GLY A 104 10.80 10.83 -6.15
N PRO A 105 9.52 11.27 -6.22
CA PRO A 105 8.53 11.00 -5.18
C PRO A 105 7.95 9.57 -5.24
N TYR A 106 8.21 8.81 -6.31
CA TYR A 106 7.64 7.49 -6.59
C TYR A 106 8.46 6.38 -5.92
N ARG A 107 7.79 5.49 -5.17
CA ARG A 107 8.41 4.32 -4.54
C ARG A 107 7.65 3.04 -4.84
N LEU A 108 8.40 1.98 -5.13
CA LEU A 108 7.92 0.61 -5.12
C LEU A 108 8.68 -0.16 -4.05
N TYR A 109 7.97 -0.63 -3.05
CA TYR A 109 8.50 -1.47 -1.98
C TYR A 109 8.06 -2.92 -2.17
N ARG A 110 8.95 -3.86 -1.86
CA ARG A 110 8.60 -5.26 -1.59
C ARG A 110 8.37 -5.43 -0.10
N ILE A 111 7.32 -6.15 0.30
CA ILE A 111 7.01 -6.42 1.71
C ILE A 111 7.82 -7.65 2.15
N THR A 112 8.84 -7.44 2.99
CA THR A 112 9.76 -8.49 3.42
C THR A 112 9.44 -9.08 4.79
N ALA A 113 8.65 -8.38 5.62
CA ALA A 113 8.31 -8.81 6.98
C ALA A 113 7.43 -10.07 7.08
N VAL A 114 6.93 -10.59 5.96
CA VAL A 114 6.04 -11.77 5.92
C VAL A 114 6.54 -12.88 5.00
N GLU A 115 7.78 -12.76 4.52
CA GLU A 115 8.42 -13.76 3.66
C GLU A 115 9.05 -14.92 4.45
#